data_AF-A0AAE5XHG1-F1
#
_entry.id   AF-A0AAE5XHG1-F1
#
_cell.length_a   1.000
_cell.length_b   1.000
_cell.length_c   1.000
_cell.angle_alpha   90.00
_cell.angle_beta   90.00
_cell.angle_gamma   90.00
#
_symmetry.space_group_name_H-M   'P 1'
#
loop_
_entity.id
_entity.type
_entity.pdbx_description
1 polymer ?
#
loop_
_entity_poly.entity_id
_entity_poly.type
_entity_poly.pdbx_seq_one_letter_code
_entity_poly.pdbx_strand_id
1 'polypeptide(L)'
;MSFREKLEKKWKITIALLSEASVVLCECQGVGKYIAEYDEYLDHNELELALDMLEEAALEATSKPPKEIWVKLKEAAKSMGLEDRCEFYDQQIQNS
;
A
#
# COMPACT_ATOMS: atom_id res chain seq x y z
N MET A 1 3.70 -7.03 26.58
CA MET A 1 3.69 -5.93 25.59
C MET A 1 2.58 -4.96 25.94
N SER A 2 2.95 -3.69 26.10
CA SER A 2 2.06 -2.54 26.25
C SER A 2 1.23 -2.31 24.98
N PHE A 3 0.11 -1.59 25.11
CA PHE A 3 -0.69 -1.13 23.97
C PHE A 3 0.14 -0.30 22.97
N ARG A 4 1.02 0.57 23.49
CA ARG A 4 1.90 1.41 22.66
C ARG A 4 2.88 0.59 21.81
N GLU A 5 3.50 -0.43 22.40
CA GLU A 5 4.43 -1.32 21.68
C GLU A 5 3.71 -2.12 20.56
N LYS A 6 2.44 -2.48 20.77
CA LYS A 6 1.63 -3.14 19.76
C LYS A 6 1.31 -2.21 18.59
N LEU A 7 0.99 -0.94 18.87
CA LEU A 7 0.76 0.08 17.84
C LEU A 7 2.02 0.36 17.03
N GLU A 8 3.15 0.59 17.71
CA GLU A 8 4.44 0.81 17.04
C GLU A 8 4.85 -0.37 16.16
N LYS A 9 4.57 -1.61 16.61
CA LYS A 9 4.79 -2.80 15.78
C LYS A 9 3.89 -2.81 14.55
N LYS A 10 2.61 -2.48 14.68
CA LYS A 10 1.67 -2.39 13.55
C LYS A 10 2.14 -1.35 12.54
N TRP A 11 2.47 -0.14 12.99
CA TRP A 11 2.98 0.93 12.12
C TRP A 11 4.24 0.53 11.34
N LYS A 12 5.21 -0.10 12.01
CA LYS A 12 6.42 -0.60 11.32
C LYS A 12 6.10 -1.64 10.25
N ILE A 13 5.14 -2.51 10.52
CA ILE A 13 4.66 -3.50 9.54
C ILE A 13 3.98 -2.79 8.37
N THR A 14 3.10 -1.82 8.64
CA THR A 14 2.42 -1.02 7.60
C THR A 14 3.43 -0.35 6.68
N ILE A 15 4.42 0.36 7.25
CA ILE A 15 5.45 1.08 6.47
C ILE A 15 6.25 0.11 5.60
N ALA A 16 6.64 -1.05 6.15
CA ALA A 16 7.39 -2.05 5.40
C ALA A 16 6.57 -2.60 4.21
N LEU A 17 5.29 -2.92 4.43
CA LEU A 17 4.40 -3.42 3.38
C LEU A 17 4.20 -2.39 2.26
N LEU A 18 3.97 -1.13 2.62
CA LEU A 18 3.83 -0.04 1.65
C LEU A 18 5.13 0.19 0.87
N SER A 19 6.28 0.18 1.54
CA SER A 19 7.59 0.36 0.90
C SER A 19 7.91 -0.77 -0.07
N GLU A 20 7.61 -2.02 0.29
CA GLU A 20 7.80 -3.13 -0.63
C GLU A 20 6.85 -3.06 -1.84
N ALA A 21 5.63 -2.55 -1.67
CA ALA A 21 4.70 -2.34 -2.77
C ALA A 21 5.16 -1.20 -3.70
N SER A 22 5.65 -0.09 -3.14
CA SER A 22 6.13 1.07 -3.91
C SER A 22 7.35 0.72 -4.76
N VAL A 23 8.29 -0.09 -4.26
CA VAL A 23 9.46 -0.55 -5.04
C VAL A 23 9.02 -1.30 -6.29
N VAL A 24 8.04 -2.20 -6.18
CA VAL A 24 7.55 -2.96 -7.34
C VAL A 24 6.80 -2.05 -8.31
N LEU A 25 5.98 -1.12 -7.80
CA LEU A 25 5.25 -0.17 -8.63
C LEU A 25 6.17 0.82 -9.34
N CYS A 26 7.29 1.22 -8.74
CA CYS A 26 8.26 2.13 -9.34
C CYS A 26 8.85 1.58 -10.65
N GLU A 27 8.80 0.27 -10.87
CA GLU A 27 9.22 -0.38 -12.12
C GLU A 27 8.15 -0.27 -13.23
N CYS A 28 6.91 0.06 -12.88
CA CYS A 28 5.81 0.24 -13.84
C CYS A 28 5.88 1.61 -14.52
N GLN A 29 5.53 1.67 -15.81
CA GLN A 29 5.45 2.93 -16.54
C GLN A 29 4.15 3.69 -16.23
N GLY A 30 4.25 5.01 -16.09
CA GLY A 30 3.11 5.91 -15.90
C GLY A 30 2.77 6.23 -14.44
N VAL A 31 3.40 5.57 -13.47
CA VAL A 31 3.02 5.72 -12.06
C VAL A 31 3.90 6.68 -11.25
N GLY A 32 4.92 7.28 -11.86
CA GLY A 32 5.93 8.08 -11.14
C GLY A 32 5.37 9.25 -10.31
N LYS A 33 4.26 9.86 -10.74
CA LYS A 33 3.59 10.91 -9.95
C LYS A 33 3.03 10.37 -8.62
N TYR A 34 2.45 9.17 -8.65
CA TYR A 34 1.85 8.53 -7.48
C TYR A 34 2.93 8.06 -6.50
N ILE A 35 4.09 7.62 -7.02
CA ILE A 35 5.23 7.25 -6.17
C ILE A 35 5.78 8.49 -5.43
N ALA A 36 5.86 9.64 -6.11
CA ALA A 36 6.31 10.87 -5.48
C ALA A 36 5.33 11.36 -4.38
N GLU A 37 4.02 11.31 -4.64
CA GLU A 37 2.99 11.66 -3.64
C GLU A 37 2.97 10.65 -2.48
N TYR A 38 3.17 9.35 -2.76
CA TYR A 38 3.35 8.32 -1.74
C TYR A 38 4.50 8.66 -0.78
N ASP A 39 5.68 9.02 -1.31
CA ASP A 39 6.85 9.36 -0.50
C ASP A 39 6.58 10.59 0.38
N GLU A 40 5.89 11.61 -0.15
CA GLU A 40 5.47 12.80 0.61
C GLU A 40 4.54 12.42 1.78
N TYR A 41 3.48 11.65 1.52
CA TYR A 41 2.56 11.20 2.57
C TYR A 41 3.23 10.31 3.61
N LEU A 42 4.19 9.49 3.20
CA LEU A 42 4.95 8.65 4.12
C LEU A 42 5.81 9.49 5.07
N ASP A 43 6.49 10.53 4.55
CA ASP A 43 7.30 11.45 5.35
C ASP A 43 6.46 12.24 6.37
N HIS A 44 5.19 12.49 6.05
CA HIS A 44 4.21 13.10 6.95
C HIS A 44 3.48 12.11 7.87
N ASN A 45 3.81 10.81 7.80
CA ASN A 45 3.17 9.72 8.54
C ASN A 45 1.65 9.61 8.27
N GLU A 46 1.23 10.01 7.07
CA GLU A 46 -0.14 9.92 6.57
C GLU A 46 -0.34 8.58 5.85
N LEU A 47 -0.26 7.48 6.60
CA LEU A 47 -0.18 6.12 6.05
C LEU A 47 -1.39 5.70 5.20
N GLU A 48 -2.59 6.23 5.50
CA GLU A 48 -3.79 5.96 4.72
C GLU A 48 -3.73 6.64 3.35
N LEU A 49 -3.24 7.89 3.29
CA LEU A 49 -3.03 8.62 2.03
C LEU A 49 -1.88 8.01 1.21
N ALA A 50 -0.83 7.56 1.90
CA ALA A 50 0.24 6.80 1.26
C ALA A 50 -0.28 5.49 0.63
N LEU A 51 -1.19 4.78 1.32
CA LEU A 51 -1.87 3.61 0.77
C LEU A 51 -2.72 3.98 -0.47
N ASP A 52 -3.49 5.08 -0.41
CA ASP A 52 -4.30 5.57 -1.53
C ASP A 52 -3.45 5.79 -2.79
N MET A 53 -2.27 6.40 -2.65
CA MET A 53 -1.40 6.65 -3.80
C MET A 53 -0.86 5.36 -4.43
N LEU A 54 -0.54 4.35 -3.64
CA LEU A 54 -0.09 3.06 -4.18
C LEU A 54 -1.24 2.26 -4.81
N GLU A 55 -2.47 2.41 -4.31
CA GLU A 55 -3.67 1.85 -4.93
C GLU A 55 -3.91 2.48 -6.31
N GLU A 56 -3.91 3.82 -6.38
CA GLU A 56 -4.06 4.56 -7.63
C GLU A 56 -2.93 4.23 -8.63
N ALA A 57 -1.69 4.13 -8.14
CA ALA A 57 -0.54 3.70 -8.95
C ALA A 57 -0.77 2.31 -9.56
N ALA A 58 -1.28 1.35 -8.78
CA ALA A 58 -1.55 0.00 -9.27
C ALA A 58 -2.70 -0.04 -10.28
N LEU A 59 -3.73 0.80 -10.11
CA LEU A 59 -4.85 0.91 -11.05
C LEU A 59 -4.47 1.58 -12.37
N GLU A 60 -3.63 2.61 -12.30
CA GLU A 60 -3.22 3.43 -13.44
C GLU A 60 -1.93 2.91 -14.11
N ALA A 61 -1.36 1.83 -13.58
CA ALA A 61 -0.22 1.16 -14.19
C ALA A 61 -0.59 0.69 -15.62
N THR A 62 0.21 1.12 -16.59
CA THR A 62 0.01 0.74 -18.01
C THR A 62 0.15 -0.76 -18.25
N SER A 63 0.91 -1.45 -17.40
CA SER A 63 0.99 -2.90 -17.33
C SER A 63 0.22 -3.42 -16.13
N LYS A 64 -0.43 -4.58 -16.30
CA LYS A 64 -1.12 -5.26 -15.21
C LYS A 64 -0.17 -5.47 -14.01
N PRO A 65 -0.47 -4.91 -12.83
CA PRO A 65 0.41 -5.01 -11.68
C PRO A 65 0.48 -6.46 -11.17
N PRO A 66 1.64 -6.93 -10.69
CA PRO A 66 1.77 -8.19 -9.97
C PRO A 66 0.76 -8.32 -8.82
N LYS A 67 0.17 -9.52 -8.67
CA LYS A 67 -0.76 -9.83 -7.58
C LYS A 67 -0.17 -9.56 -6.21
N GLU A 68 1.15 -9.68 -6.06
CA GLU A 68 1.87 -9.45 -4.81
C GLU A 68 1.72 -8.03 -4.30
N ILE A 69 1.44 -7.05 -5.17
CA ILE A 69 1.19 -5.66 -4.76
C ILE A 69 -0.13 -5.58 -4.00
N TRP A 70 -1.21 -6.10 -4.58
CA TRP A 70 -2.52 -6.12 -3.94
C TRP A 70 -2.54 -6.88 -2.61
N VAL A 71 -1.75 -7.96 -2.50
CA VAL A 71 -1.58 -8.68 -1.22
C VAL A 71 -0.95 -7.75 -0.16
N LYS A 72 0.10 -6.99 -0.51
CA LYS A 72 0.74 -6.06 0.42
C LYS A 72 -0.16 -4.90 0.81
N LEU A 73 -0.88 -4.30 -0.15
CA LEU A 73 -1.85 -3.23 0.13
C LEU A 73 -2.95 -3.73 1.08
N LYS A 74 -3.44 -4.95 0.88
CA LYS A 74 -4.40 -5.59 1.77
C LYS A 74 -3.86 -5.80 3.19
N GLU A 75 -2.64 -6.29 3.32
CA GLU A 75 -2.03 -6.47 4.65
C GLU A 75 -1.78 -5.13 5.35
N ALA A 76 -1.38 -4.09 4.60
CA ALA A 76 -1.22 -2.74 5.12
C ALA A 76 -2.55 -2.17 5.60
N ALA A 77 -3.61 -2.26 4.79
CA ALA A 77 -4.97 -1.84 5.17
C ALA A 77 -5.47 -2.56 6.44
N LYS A 78 -5.30 -3.88 6.54
CA LYS A 78 -5.64 -4.64 7.76
C LYS A 78 -4.85 -4.18 8.98
N SER A 79 -3.59 -3.81 8.81
CA SER A 79 -2.76 -3.35 9.93
C SER A 79 -3.24 -2.00 10.47
N MET A 80 -3.84 -1.16 9.62
CA MET A 80 -4.42 0.14 9.94
C MET A 80 -5.89 0.07 10.41
N GLY A 81 -6.59 -1.04 10.15
CA GLY A 81 -8.02 -1.18 10.48
C GLY A 81 -8.95 -0.66 9.37
N LEU A 82 -8.52 -0.79 8.12
CA LEU A 82 -9.28 -0.47 6.91
C LEU A 82 -9.82 -1.75 6.28
N GLU A 83 -10.63 -2.51 7.03
CA GLU A 83 -11.15 -3.81 6.57
C GLU A 83 -12.11 -3.69 5.39
N ASP A 84 -12.77 -2.55 5.23
CA ASP A 84 -13.66 -2.23 4.11
C ASP A 84 -12.94 -2.29 2.75
N ARG A 85 -11.66 -1.92 2.71
CA ARG A 85 -10.84 -1.97 1.49
C ARG A 85 -10.36 -3.38 1.13
N CYS A 86 -10.42 -4.33 2.08
CA CYS A 86 -9.89 -5.68 1.86
C CYS A 86 -10.66 -6.45 0.78
N GLU A 87 -11.97 -6.23 0.67
CA GLU A 87 -12.79 -6.89 -0.35
C GLU A 87 -12.40 -6.44 -1.76
N PHE A 88 -12.13 -5.15 -1.93
CA PHE A 88 -11.63 -4.60 -3.20
C PHE A 88 -10.30 -5.24 -3.58
N TYR A 89 -9.33 -5.30 -2.66
CA TYR A 89 -8.04 -5.92 -2.95
C TYR A 89 -8.15 -7.42 -3.25
N ASP A 90 -9.06 -8.14 -2.59
CA ASP A 90 -9.31 -9.55 -2.90
C ASP A 90 -9.80 -9.76 -4.34
N GLN A 91 -10.67 -8.86 -4.83
CA GLN A 91 -11.10 -8.89 -6.23
C GLN A 91 -9.92 -8.61 -7.17
N GLN A 92 -9.06 -7.63 -6.85
CA GLN A 92 -7.88 -7.36 -7.67
C GLN A 92 -6.93 -8.55 -7.71
N ILE A 93 -6.67 -9.21 -6.57
CA ILE A 93 -5.82 -10.40 -6.49
C ILE A 93 -6.37 -11.55 -7.35
N GLN A 94 -7.68 -11.78 -7.32
CA GLN A 94 -8.31 -12.84 -8.13
C GLN A 94 -8.27 -12.54 -9.63
N ASN A 95 -8.28 -11.26 -10.00
CA ASN A 95 -8.27 -10.80 -11.38
C ASN A 95 -6.85 -10.48 -11.89
N SER A 96 -5.81 -10.62 -11.05
CA SER A 96 -4.40 -10.33 -11.35
C SER A 96 -3.70 -11.38 -12.21
#